data_AF-B0BIE2-F1
#
_entry.id   AF-B0BIE2-F1
#
_cell.length_a   1.000
_cell.length_b   1.000
_cell.length_c   1.000
_cell.angle_alpha   90.00
_cell.angle_beta   90.00
_cell.angle_gamma   90.00
#
_symmetry.space_group_name_H-M   'P 1'
#
loop_
_entity.id
_entity.type
_entity.pdbx_description
1 polymer ?
#
loop_
_entity_poly.entity_id
_entity_poly.type
_entity_poly.pdbx_seq_one_letter_code
_entity_poly.pdbx_strand_id
1 'polypeptide(L)'
;ALGSRRRNHMTDGPVKWVDKDAFVLPTIPESLGVDPQLAALLHAAAFLEISGDNAVDPDWAVEALEHMAYYILRLPTPEVRRLSEQLEHVATYGRENEWPDAVVDFVGRFLEACGVDGHNE
;
A
#
# COMPACT_ATOMS: atom_id res chain seq x y z
N ALA A 1 13.44 37.93 17.83
CA ALA A 1 13.82 36.55 18.14
C ALA A 1 12.55 35.71 18.24
N LEU A 2 12.49 34.60 17.49
CA LEU A 2 11.65 33.39 17.69
C LEU A 2 10.12 33.64 17.67
N GLY A 3 9.32 33.14 16.74
CA GLY A 3 9.45 31.97 15.88
C GLY A 3 8.05 31.34 15.80
N SER A 4 7.20 31.87 14.91
CA SER A 4 5.83 31.39 14.69
C SER A 4 5.87 29.98 14.07
N ARG A 5 5.76 28.93 14.90
CA ARG A 5 5.46 27.58 14.42
C ARG A 5 3.97 27.48 14.12
N ARG A 6 3.63 27.42 12.82
CA ARG A 6 2.33 26.99 12.33
C ARG A 6 2.06 25.60 12.92
N ARG A 7 0.99 25.46 13.72
CA ARG A 7 0.44 24.16 14.08
C ARG A 7 -0.22 23.61 12.82
N ASN A 8 0.38 22.57 12.24
CA ASN A 8 -0.31 21.76 11.23
C ASN A 8 -1.57 21.20 11.89
N HIS A 9 -2.71 21.53 11.30
CA HIS A 9 -4.00 20.93 11.63
C HIS A 9 -3.96 19.51 11.04
N MET A 10 -3.41 18.55 11.78
CA MET A 10 -3.77 17.14 11.59
C MET A 10 -5.25 17.04 11.96
N THR A 11 -6.03 16.39 11.11
CA THR A 11 -7.47 16.19 11.29
C THR A 11 -7.74 15.59 12.67
N ASP A 12 -8.73 16.15 13.39
CA ASP A 12 -9.17 15.75 14.74
C ASP A 12 -9.88 14.36 14.76
N GLY A 13 -9.39 13.39 13.99
CA GLY A 13 -9.82 12.00 14.08
C GLY A 13 -9.22 11.34 15.32
N PRO A 14 -9.96 10.49 16.07
CA PRO A 14 -9.42 9.85 17.26
C PRO A 14 -8.28 8.92 16.87
N VAL A 15 -7.04 9.31 17.21
CA VAL A 15 -5.87 8.43 17.05
C VAL A 15 -6.03 7.26 18.01
N LYS A 16 -6.46 6.10 17.50
CA LYS A 16 -6.56 4.84 18.23
C LYS A 16 -5.32 4.01 17.95
N TRP A 17 -4.60 3.64 19.00
CA TRP A 17 -3.50 2.66 18.90
C TRP A 17 -4.07 1.26 18.71
N VAL A 18 -3.46 0.48 17.83
CA VAL A 18 -3.87 -0.90 17.50
C VAL A 18 -2.90 -1.90 18.13
N ASP A 19 -3.38 -3.13 18.36
CA ASP A 19 -2.52 -4.21 18.87
C ASP A 19 -1.40 -4.51 17.87
N LYS A 20 -0.20 -4.83 18.40
CA LYS A 20 1.01 -5.08 17.60
C LYS A 20 0.90 -6.24 16.62
N ASP A 21 -0.10 -7.09 16.79
CA ASP A 21 -0.32 -8.30 16.00
C ASP A 21 -1.17 -8.05 14.74
N ALA A 22 -1.45 -6.78 14.42
CA ALA A 22 -1.96 -6.38 13.12
C ALA A 22 -1.01 -6.86 12.02
N PHE A 23 -1.56 -7.34 10.90
CA PHE A 23 -0.76 -7.90 9.82
C PHE A 23 0.24 -6.86 9.29
N VAL A 24 1.50 -7.28 9.15
CA VAL A 24 2.57 -6.43 8.59
C VAL A 24 3.17 -7.14 7.39
N LEU A 25 3.08 -6.50 6.22
CA LEU A 25 3.82 -6.90 5.02
C LEU A 25 5.32 -7.00 5.37
N PRO A 26 6.01 -8.13 5.06
CA PRO A 26 7.44 -8.20 5.29
C PRO A 26 8.18 -7.10 4.52
N THR A 27 9.26 -6.59 5.09
CA THR A 27 10.05 -5.55 4.45
C THR A 27 10.57 -6.03 3.09
N ILE A 28 10.32 -5.22 2.06
CA ILE A 28 10.81 -5.46 0.70
C ILE A 28 12.31 -5.12 0.68
N PRO A 29 13.19 -6.07 0.35
CA PRO A 29 14.63 -5.83 0.38
C PRO A 29 15.07 -4.85 -0.72
N GLU A 30 16.02 -3.98 -0.39
CA GLU A 30 16.57 -2.98 -1.32
C GLU A 30 17.16 -3.61 -2.60
N SER A 31 17.63 -4.86 -2.51
CA SER A 31 18.19 -5.60 -3.64
C SER A 31 17.20 -5.84 -4.79
N LEU A 32 15.88 -5.70 -4.55
CA LEU A 32 14.86 -5.80 -5.60
C LEU A 32 14.72 -4.52 -6.43
N GLY A 33 15.32 -3.40 -6.02
CA GLY A 33 15.27 -2.14 -6.77
C GLY A 33 13.85 -1.55 -6.91
N VAL A 34 12.95 -1.91 -6.00
CA VAL A 34 11.57 -1.40 -5.96
C VAL A 34 11.59 0.08 -5.61
N ASP A 35 10.72 0.86 -6.24
CA ASP A 35 10.61 2.28 -5.91
C ASP A 35 10.20 2.46 -4.43
N PRO A 36 10.95 3.25 -3.63
CA PRO A 36 10.64 3.41 -2.21
C PRO A 36 9.23 3.97 -1.94
N GLN A 37 8.68 4.78 -2.84
CA GLN A 37 7.34 5.33 -2.71
C GLN A 37 6.29 4.23 -2.96
N LEU A 38 6.51 3.38 -3.96
CA LEU A 38 5.68 2.19 -4.18
C LEU A 38 5.75 1.24 -2.97
N ALA A 39 6.95 0.94 -2.48
CA ALA A 39 7.14 0.05 -1.34
C ALA A 39 6.41 0.57 -0.09
N ALA A 40 6.52 1.87 0.20
CA ALA A 40 5.81 2.50 1.31
C ALA A 40 4.28 2.44 1.14
N LEU A 41 3.80 2.71 -0.08
CA LEU A 41 2.37 2.66 -0.39
C LEU A 41 1.81 1.25 -0.24
N LEU A 42 2.55 0.25 -0.73
CA LEU A 42 2.19 -1.15 -0.65
C LEU A 42 2.11 -1.65 0.81
N HIS A 43 3.03 -1.20 1.67
CA HIS A 43 2.94 -1.51 3.11
C HIS A 43 1.70 -0.87 3.76
N ALA A 44 1.38 0.38 3.42
CA ALA A 44 0.20 1.04 3.93
C ALA A 44 -1.09 0.34 3.47
N ALA A 45 -1.18 -0.01 2.19
CA ALA A 45 -2.33 -0.70 1.64
C ALA A 45 -2.47 -2.13 2.20
N ALA A 46 -1.37 -2.88 2.33
CA ALA A 46 -1.38 -4.21 2.94
C ALA A 46 -1.86 -4.16 4.39
N PHE A 47 -1.46 -3.13 5.14
CA PHE A 47 -1.95 -2.93 6.50
C PHE A 47 -3.45 -2.66 6.55
N LEU A 48 -3.99 -1.85 5.63
CA LEU A 48 -5.42 -1.55 5.58
C LEU A 48 -6.26 -2.75 5.13
N GLU A 49 -5.76 -3.54 4.17
CA GLU A 49 -6.49 -4.66 3.55
C GLU A 49 -6.41 -5.96 4.36
N ILE A 50 -5.23 -6.29 4.89
CA ILE A 50 -4.95 -7.63 5.45
C ILE A 50 -5.05 -7.63 6.98
N SER A 51 -4.97 -6.46 7.63
CA SER A 51 -5.18 -6.40 9.08
C SER A 51 -6.62 -6.73 9.42
N GLY A 52 -6.83 -7.55 10.44
CA GLY A 52 -8.19 -7.87 10.91
C GLY A 52 -8.90 -6.67 11.54
N ASP A 53 -10.23 -6.76 11.63
CA ASP A 53 -11.16 -5.72 12.11
C ASP A 53 -10.85 -5.14 13.50
N ASN A 54 -10.06 -5.86 14.31
CA ASN A 54 -9.61 -5.38 15.62
C ASN A 54 -8.51 -4.32 15.53
N ALA A 55 -7.80 -4.25 14.40
CA ALA A 55 -6.74 -3.30 14.14
C ALA A 55 -7.23 -2.14 13.27
N VAL A 56 -7.84 -2.42 12.12
CA VAL A 56 -8.33 -1.37 11.23
C VAL A 56 -9.84 -1.46 11.15
N ASP A 57 -10.52 -0.33 11.32
CA ASP A 57 -11.96 -0.29 11.09
C ASP A 57 -12.22 -0.46 9.59
N PRO A 58 -12.98 -1.48 9.17
CA PRO A 58 -13.10 -1.88 7.77
C PRO A 58 -13.71 -0.78 6.90
N ASP A 59 -14.65 0.01 7.42
CA ASP A 59 -15.28 1.09 6.66
C ASP A 59 -14.27 2.19 6.34
N TRP A 60 -13.39 2.51 7.29
CA TRP A 60 -12.31 3.50 7.08
C TRP A 60 -11.17 2.95 6.23
N ALA A 61 -10.87 1.64 6.32
CA ALA A 61 -9.91 0.98 5.44
C ALA A 61 -10.35 1.07 3.98
N VAL A 62 -11.60 0.70 3.69
CA VAL A 62 -12.17 0.76 2.35
C VAL A 62 -12.11 2.18 1.79
N GLU A 63 -12.58 3.18 2.55
CA GLU A 63 -12.55 4.59 2.12
C GLU A 63 -11.11 5.06 1.83
N ALA A 64 -10.13 4.65 2.63
CA ALA A 64 -8.72 5.01 2.41
C ALA A 64 -8.12 4.32 1.18
N LEU A 65 -8.44 3.05 0.96
CA LEU A 65 -8.00 2.28 -0.21
C LEU A 65 -8.64 2.80 -1.50
N GLU A 66 -9.92 3.18 -1.48
CA GLU A 66 -10.60 3.81 -2.63
C GLU A 66 -9.95 5.14 -3.03
N HIS A 67 -9.59 5.98 -2.05
CA HIS A 67 -8.84 7.20 -2.32
C HIS A 67 -7.45 6.91 -2.89
N MET A 68 -6.77 5.87 -2.38
CA MET A 68 -5.48 5.47 -2.92
C MET A 68 -5.59 5.03 -4.38
N ALA A 69 -6.55 4.15 -4.69
CA ALA A 69 -6.87 3.71 -6.04
C ALA A 69 -7.15 4.90 -6.97
N TYR A 70 -7.97 5.85 -6.50
CA TYR A 70 -8.29 7.07 -7.23
C TYR A 70 -7.06 7.89 -7.65
N TYR A 71 -6.02 7.95 -6.81
CA TYR A 71 -4.78 8.64 -7.17
C TYR A 71 -3.88 7.80 -8.09
N ILE A 72 -3.82 6.48 -7.88
CA ILE A 72 -3.05 5.57 -8.74
C ILE A 72 -3.60 5.57 -10.17
N LEU A 73 -4.92 5.62 -10.34
CA LEU A 73 -5.60 5.73 -11.65
C LEU A 73 -5.16 6.94 -12.49
N ARG A 74 -4.58 7.98 -11.86
CA ARG A 74 -4.10 9.18 -12.56
C ARG A 74 -2.68 9.02 -13.12
N LEU A 75 -2.00 7.93 -12.81
CA LEU A 75 -0.67 7.66 -13.32
C LEU A 75 -0.73 7.44 -14.84
N PRO A 76 0.24 7.97 -15.60
CA PRO A 76 0.30 7.70 -17.02
C PRO A 76 0.70 6.24 -17.27
N THR A 77 0.26 5.67 -18.40
CA THR A 77 0.50 4.26 -18.76
C THR A 77 1.95 3.78 -18.61
N PRO A 78 2.99 4.57 -18.98
CA PRO A 78 4.38 4.14 -18.78
C PRO A 78 4.75 3.92 -17.30
N GLU A 79 4.21 4.75 -16.40
CA GLU A 79 4.44 4.59 -14.96
C GLU A 79 3.66 3.40 -14.41
N VAL A 80 2.41 3.20 -14.84
CA VAL A 80 1.62 1.99 -14.49
C VAL A 80 2.37 0.71 -14.84
N ARG A 81 2.92 0.63 -16.07
CA ARG A 81 3.69 -0.53 -16.51
C ARG A 81 4.93 -0.74 -15.64
N ARG A 82 5.68 0.34 -15.34
CA ARG A 82 6.84 0.28 -14.45
C ARG A 82 6.47 -0.24 -13.06
N LEU A 83 5.36 0.23 -12.47
CA LEU A 83 4.91 -0.26 -11.16
C LEU A 83 4.49 -1.73 -11.23
N SER A 84 3.83 -2.15 -12.31
CA SER A 84 3.44 -3.55 -12.53
C SER A 84 4.65 -4.49 -12.54
N GLU A 85 5.70 -4.14 -13.29
CA GLU A 85 6.96 -4.91 -13.33
C GLU A 85 7.61 -5.00 -11.94
N GLN A 86 7.61 -3.91 -11.17
CA GLN A 86 8.13 -3.91 -9.81
C GLN A 86 7.31 -4.81 -8.87
N LEU A 87 5.98 -4.79 -8.96
CA LEU A 87 5.10 -5.64 -8.16
C LEU A 87 5.26 -7.12 -8.51
N GLU A 88 5.46 -7.45 -9.79
CA GLU A 88 5.76 -8.81 -10.24
C GLU A 88 7.06 -9.33 -9.61
N HIS A 89 8.10 -8.51 -9.55
CA HIS A 89 9.36 -8.86 -8.87
C HIS A 89 9.15 -9.09 -7.37
N VAL A 90 8.36 -8.25 -6.70
CA VAL A 90 8.05 -8.42 -5.26
C VAL A 90 7.24 -9.69 -5.03
N ALA A 91 6.19 -9.94 -5.81
CA ALA A 91 5.38 -11.14 -5.69
C ALA A 91 6.20 -12.41 -5.94
N THR A 92 7.10 -12.39 -6.92
CA THR A 92 8.00 -13.51 -7.22
C THR A 92 8.98 -13.75 -6.07
N TYR A 93 9.62 -12.70 -5.57
CA TYR A 93 10.48 -12.79 -4.39
C TYR A 93 9.72 -13.34 -3.17
N GLY A 94 8.49 -12.85 -2.93
CA GLY A 94 7.64 -13.31 -1.85
C GLY A 94 7.35 -14.81 -1.93
N ARG A 95 7.03 -15.32 -3.13
CA ARG A 95 6.86 -16.77 -3.36
C ARG A 95 8.13 -17.57 -3.06
N GLU A 96 9.27 -17.09 -3.54
CA GLU A 96 10.57 -17.76 -3.34
C GLU A 96 11.03 -17.76 -1.87
N ASN A 97 10.54 -16.81 -1.07
CA ASN A 97 10.90 -16.65 0.34
C ASN A 97 9.74 -17.02 1.28
N GLU A 98 8.79 -17.82 0.79
CA GLU A 98 7.70 -18.41 1.59
C GLU A 98 6.85 -17.37 2.35
N TRP A 99 6.61 -16.21 1.75
CA TRP A 99 5.62 -15.27 2.27
C TRP A 99 4.22 -15.92 2.26
N PRO A 100 3.32 -15.54 3.18
CA PRO A 100 1.97 -16.12 3.18
C PRO A 100 1.25 -15.84 1.86
N ASP A 101 0.49 -16.81 1.35
CA ASP A 101 -0.16 -16.72 0.03
C ASP A 101 -1.01 -15.44 -0.13
N ALA A 102 -1.77 -15.07 0.90
CA ALA A 102 -2.59 -13.85 0.91
C ALA A 102 -1.77 -12.58 0.64
N VAL A 103 -0.49 -12.57 1.06
CA VAL A 103 0.43 -11.45 0.85
C VAL A 103 0.89 -11.40 -0.60
N VAL A 104 1.29 -12.55 -1.13
CA VAL A 104 1.71 -12.69 -2.54
C VAL A 104 0.56 -12.30 -3.46
N ASP A 105 -0.65 -12.76 -3.17
CA ASP A 105 -1.86 -12.45 -3.92
C ASP A 105 -2.18 -10.96 -3.85
N PHE A 106 -2.14 -10.36 -2.65
CA PHE A 106 -2.31 -8.93 -2.47
C PHE A 106 -1.33 -8.11 -3.32
N VAL A 107 -0.03 -8.43 -3.26
CA VAL A 107 1.00 -7.73 -4.03
C VAL A 107 0.76 -7.88 -5.54
N GLY A 108 0.49 -9.10 -6.00
CA GLY A 108 0.29 -9.39 -7.43
C GLY A 108 -0.97 -8.75 -8.01
N ARG A 109 -1.99 -8.49 -7.18
CA ARG A 109 -3.26 -7.91 -7.61
C ARG A 109 -3.43 -6.44 -7.22
N PHE A 110 -2.42 -5.81 -6.62
CA PHE A 110 -2.53 -4.46 -6.09
C PHE A 110 -3.03 -3.44 -7.14
N LEU A 111 -2.47 -3.44 -8.36
CA LEU A 111 -2.91 -2.52 -9.42
C LEU A 111 -4.29 -2.87 -9.98
N GLU A 112 -4.61 -4.16 -10.11
CA GLU A 112 -5.94 -4.64 -10.51
C GLU A 112 -7.00 -4.16 -9.49
N ALA A 113 -6.72 -4.30 -8.20
CA ALA A 113 -7.58 -3.82 -7.12
C ALA A 113 -7.75 -2.30 -7.13
N CYS A 114 -6.77 -1.56 -7.65
CA CYS A 114 -6.87 -0.11 -7.85
C CYS A 114 -7.68 0.28 -9.10
N GLY A 115 -8.22 -0.68 -9.86
CA GLY A 115 -8.90 -0.42 -11.14
C GLY A 115 -7.93 -0.04 -12.26
N VAL A 116 -6.65 -0.40 -12.13
CA VAL A 116 -5.64 -0.24 -13.18
C VAL A 116 -5.53 -1.55 -13.94
N ASP A 117 -6.63 -1.96 -14.55
CA ASP A 117 -6.67 -3.01 -15.54
C ASP A 117 -5.97 -2.51 -16.81
N GLY A 118 -5.08 -3.33 -17.37
CA GLY A 118 -4.24 -3.03 -18.54
C GLY A 118 -5.01 -2.78 -19.85
N HIS A 119 -6.25 -2.29 -19.79
CA HIS A 119 -7.15 -1.98 -20.89
C HIS A 119 -7.03 -0.53 -21.40
N ASN A 120 -5.84 0.07 -21.28
CA ASN A 120 -5.52 1.24 -22.09
C ASN A 120 -4.81 0.75 -23.37
N GLU A 121 -5.63 0.23 -24.31
CA GLU A 121 -5.27 0.10 -25.74
C GLU A 121 -5.08 1.48 -26.39
#